data_AF-A0A2S2PUJ9-F1
#
_entry.id   AF-A0A2S2PUJ9-F1
#
_cell.length_a   1.000
_cell.length_b   1.000
_cell.length_c   1.000
_cell.angle_alpha   90.00
_cell.angle_beta   90.00
_cell.angle_gamma   90.00
#
_symmetry.space_group_name_H-M   'P 1'
#
loop_
_entity.id
_entity.type
_entity.pdbx_description
1 polymer ?
#
loop_
_entity_poly.entity_id
_entity_poly.type
_entity_poly.pdbx_seq_one_letter_code
_entity_poly.pdbx_strand_id
1 'polypeptide(L)'
;MVGPTTRCIIADSFYRFKAGDRFFYDVQGQPGSFTPDQLKVIKKITLGHVLCAITNIDHVQTSMFKAVDHNLFPTSKLNCDDDFRIDFNKWVESTNNSDVNCPFFQNKQL
;
A
#
# COMPACT_ATOMS: atom_id res chain seq x y z
N MET A 1 -18.61 12.45 -9.20
CA MET A 1 -19.47 11.41 -8.58
C MET A 1 -20.35 10.78 -9.67
N VAL A 2 -20.87 9.57 -9.45
CA VAL A 2 -21.65 8.81 -10.46
C VAL A 2 -23.13 8.68 -10.09
N GLY A 3 -23.98 8.41 -11.07
CA GLY A 3 -25.43 8.18 -10.88
C GLY A 3 -25.76 6.88 -10.15
N PRO A 4 -27.03 6.68 -9.73
CA PRO A 4 -27.45 5.57 -8.88
C PRO A 4 -27.23 4.19 -9.52
N THR A 5 -27.53 4.04 -10.81
CA THR A 5 -27.31 2.78 -11.55
C THR A 5 -25.83 2.42 -11.61
N THR A 6 -24.99 3.37 -12.03
CA THR A 6 -23.54 3.17 -12.13
C THR A 6 -22.91 2.89 -10.76
N ARG A 7 -23.41 3.51 -9.68
CA ARG A 7 -22.98 3.22 -8.31
C ARG A 7 -23.20 1.75 -7.95
N CYS A 8 -24.36 1.18 -8.30
CA CYS A 8 -24.67 -0.23 -8.06
C CYS A 8 -23.70 -1.14 -8.81
N ILE A 9 -23.48 -0.89 -10.10
CA ILE A 9 -22.59 -1.68 -10.96
C ILE A 9 -21.15 -1.64 -10.44
N ILE A 10 -20.64 -0.45 -10.10
CA ILE A 10 -19.30 -0.28 -9.55
C ILE A 10 -19.17 -1.03 -8.22
N ALA A 11 -20.13 -0.86 -7.31
CA ALA A 11 -20.09 -1.51 -6.00
C ALA A 11 -20.11 -3.04 -6.09
N ASP A 12 -20.99 -3.61 -6.92
CA ASP A 12 -21.07 -5.06 -7.14
C ASP A 12 -19.77 -5.60 -7.75
N SER A 13 -19.18 -4.87 -8.71
CA SER A 13 -17.90 -5.25 -9.32
C SER A 13 -16.77 -5.28 -8.29
N PHE A 14 -16.57 -4.21 -7.52
CA PHE A 14 -15.53 -4.14 -6.50
C PHE A 14 -15.74 -5.16 -5.37
N TYR A 15 -16.99 -5.43 -4.99
CA TYR A 15 -17.31 -6.47 -4.02
C TYR A 15 -16.88 -7.85 -4.52
N ARG A 16 -17.23 -8.22 -5.76
CA ARG A 16 -16.85 -9.51 -6.35
C ARG A 16 -15.35 -9.67 -6.50
N PHE A 17 -14.63 -8.61 -6.90
CA PHE A 17 -13.17 -8.65 -6.98
C PHE A 17 -12.53 -8.88 -5.62
N LYS A 18 -13.02 -8.21 -4.57
CA LYS A 18 -12.52 -8.44 -3.21
C LYS A 18 -12.85 -9.84 -2.70
N ALA A 19 -14.12 -10.24 -2.79
CA ALA A 19 -14.60 -11.50 -2.21
C ALA A 19 -14.10 -12.75 -2.96
N GLY A 20 -13.84 -12.62 -4.27
CA GLY A 20 -13.35 -13.72 -5.11
C GLY A 20 -11.84 -13.91 -5.10
N ASP A 21 -11.09 -12.97 -4.53
CA ASP A 21 -9.62 -13.04 -4.48
C ASP A 21 -9.15 -13.69 -3.17
N ARG A 22 -8.64 -14.92 -3.29
CA ARG A 22 -8.08 -15.69 -2.17
C ARG A 22 -6.89 -14.99 -1.50
N PHE A 23 -6.15 -14.18 -2.26
CA PHE A 23 -4.97 -13.48 -1.80
C PHE A 23 -5.24 -11.99 -1.51
N PHE A 24 -6.51 -11.61 -1.43
CA PHE A 24 -6.86 -10.25 -1.07
C PHE A 24 -6.24 -9.90 0.29
N TYR A 25 -5.63 -8.71 0.38
CA TYR A 25 -4.66 -8.41 1.43
C TYR A 25 -5.18 -8.56 2.87
N ASP A 26 -6.48 -8.42 3.14
CA ASP A 26 -7.05 -8.52 4.49
C ASP A 26 -7.61 -9.91 4.85
N VAL A 27 -7.47 -10.89 3.96
CA VAL A 27 -7.83 -12.29 4.21
C VAL A 27 -6.84 -12.90 5.22
N GLN A 28 -7.37 -13.46 6.31
CA GLN A 28 -6.59 -14.04 7.40
C GLN A 28 -6.73 -15.56 7.45
N GLY A 29 -5.76 -16.23 8.07
CA GLY A 29 -5.81 -17.66 8.36
C GLY A 29 -5.55 -18.57 7.16
N GLN A 30 -5.03 -18.04 6.05
CA GLN A 30 -4.66 -18.81 4.86
C GLN A 30 -3.15 -18.80 4.61
N PRO A 31 -2.60 -19.80 3.88
CA PRO A 31 -1.23 -19.74 3.43
C PRO A 31 -0.99 -18.50 2.57
N GLY A 32 -0.03 -17.66 2.96
CA GLY A 32 0.28 -16.38 2.32
C GLY A 32 -0.49 -15.18 2.87
N SER A 33 -1.39 -15.36 3.84
CA SER A 33 -1.99 -14.24 4.57
C SER A 33 -0.92 -13.44 5.31
N PHE A 34 -1.07 -12.11 5.30
CA PHE A 34 -0.24 -11.22 6.11
C PHE A 34 -0.49 -11.45 7.60
N THR A 35 0.54 -11.23 8.42
CA THR A 35 0.39 -11.23 9.89
C THR A 35 -0.42 -10.01 10.35
N PRO A 36 -1.06 -10.06 11.52
CA PRO A 36 -1.80 -8.91 12.06
C PRO A 36 -0.96 -7.63 12.16
N ASP A 37 0.34 -7.75 12.42
CA ASP A 37 1.26 -6.61 12.50
C ASP A 37 1.65 -6.07 11.12
N GLN A 38 1.87 -6.94 10.12
CA GLN A 38 2.04 -6.53 8.73
C GLN A 38 0.80 -5.79 8.20
N LEU A 39 -0.40 -6.28 8.53
CA LEU A 39 -1.66 -5.62 8.16
C LEU A 39 -1.80 -4.21 8.74
N LYS A 40 -1.32 -3.97 9.96
CA LYS A 40 -1.32 -2.62 10.56
C LYS A 40 -0.44 -1.66 9.78
N VAL A 41 0.67 -2.14 9.21
CA VAL A 41 1.53 -1.31 8.35
C VAL A 41 0.84 -1.05 7.01
N ILE A 42 0.34 -2.09 6.33
CA ILE A 42 -0.32 -1.96 5.02
C ILE A 42 -1.50 -0.98 5.09
N LYS A 43 -2.33 -1.05 6.15
CA LYS A 43 -3.49 -0.17 6.32
C LYS A 43 -3.14 1.32 6.51
N LYS A 44 -1.89 1.65 6.86
CA LYS A 44 -1.42 3.04 6.97
C LYS A 44 -0.89 3.59 5.65
N ILE A 45 -0.62 2.74 4.67
CA ILE A 45 -0.09 3.15 3.37
C ILE A 45 -1.14 4.00 2.66
N THR A 46 -0.70 5.14 2.15
CA THR A 46 -1.49 6.09 1.34
C THR A 46 -0.86 6.24 -0.03
N LEU A 47 -1.56 6.85 -0.98
CA LEU A 47 -0.96 7.18 -2.28
C LEU A 47 0.27 8.11 -2.14
N GLY A 48 0.36 8.88 -1.04
CA GLY A 48 1.55 9.68 -0.72
C GLY A 48 2.79 8.84 -0.48
N HIS A 49 2.66 7.73 0.26
CA HIS A 49 3.77 6.78 0.43
C HIS A 49 4.27 6.26 -0.92
N VAL A 50 3.37 5.95 -1.83
CA VAL A 50 3.73 5.44 -3.17
C VAL A 50 4.45 6.52 -3.98
N LEU A 51 3.90 7.73 -4.05
CA LEU A 51 4.51 8.81 -4.85
C LEU A 51 5.87 9.25 -4.29
N CYS A 52 5.98 9.40 -2.97
CA CYS A 52 7.25 9.72 -2.30
C CYS A 52 8.32 8.64 -2.53
N ALA A 53 7.93 7.36 -2.63
CA ALA A 53 8.89 6.28 -2.84
C ALA A 53 9.37 6.14 -4.29
N ILE A 54 8.57 6.55 -5.27
CA ILE A 54 8.87 6.34 -6.71
C ILE A 54 9.28 7.62 -7.45
N THR A 55 9.19 8.79 -6.80
CA THR A 55 9.49 10.08 -7.42
C THR A 55 10.40 10.93 -6.53
N ASN A 56 11.00 11.98 -7.09
CA ASN A 56 11.78 12.98 -6.35
C ASN A 56 10.92 14.18 -5.90
N ILE A 57 9.69 13.92 -5.45
CA ILE A 57 8.82 14.97 -4.90
C ILE A 57 9.12 15.12 -3.41
N ASP A 58 9.32 16.33 -2.93
CA ASP A 58 9.58 16.59 -1.51
C ASP A 58 8.30 16.68 -0.67
N HIS A 59 7.22 17.19 -1.27
CA HIS A 59 5.98 17.52 -0.57
C HIS A 59 4.75 17.06 -1.33
N VAL A 60 3.85 16.37 -0.64
CA VAL A 60 2.61 15.86 -1.23
C VAL A 60 1.39 16.22 -0.39
N GLN A 61 0.25 16.38 -1.06
CA GLN A 61 -1.02 16.66 -0.36
C GLN A 61 -1.48 15.43 0.43
N THR A 62 -1.86 15.63 1.70
CA THR A 62 -2.33 14.55 2.58
C THR A 62 -3.55 13.81 2.03
N SER A 63 -4.54 14.54 1.49
CA SER A 63 -5.76 13.98 0.91
C SER A 63 -5.73 14.01 -0.61
N MET A 64 -4.98 13.11 -1.24
CA MET A 64 -4.69 13.13 -2.69
C MET A 64 -5.90 13.03 -3.62
N PHE A 65 -7.01 12.46 -3.15
CA PHE A 65 -8.24 12.35 -3.95
C PHE A 65 -9.16 13.58 -3.82
N LYS A 66 -8.80 14.55 -2.99
CA LYS A 66 -9.52 15.84 -2.90
C LYS A 66 -8.90 16.82 -3.88
N ALA A 67 -9.76 17.56 -4.58
CA ALA A 67 -9.30 18.69 -5.39
C ALA A 67 -8.53 19.68 -4.53
N VAL A 68 -7.45 20.24 -5.09
CA VAL A 68 -6.71 21.32 -4.45
C VAL A 68 -7.57 22.58 -4.51
N ASP A 69 -7.81 23.19 -3.36
CA ASP A 69 -8.46 24.49 -3.26
C ASP A 69 -7.49 25.47 -2.61
N HIS A 70 -6.92 26.37 -3.42
CA HIS A 70 -5.96 27.35 -2.94
C HIS A 70 -6.60 28.50 -2.13
N ASN A 71 -7.93 28.64 -2.16
CA ASN A 71 -8.63 29.78 -1.58
C ASN A 71 -9.30 29.46 -0.25
N LEU A 72 -9.81 28.24 -0.06
CA LEU A 72 -10.58 27.88 1.14
C LEU A 72 -9.79 27.04 2.16
N PHE A 73 -8.82 26.24 1.72
CA PHE A 73 -8.01 25.40 2.60
C PHE A 73 -6.64 25.17 1.97
N PRO A 74 -5.56 25.86 2.40
CA PRO A 74 -4.22 25.47 1.97
C PRO A 74 -4.05 23.99 2.30
N THR A 75 -4.02 23.15 1.26
CA THR A 75 -3.92 21.72 1.45
C THR A 75 -2.61 21.48 2.17
N SER A 76 -2.69 21.04 3.43
CA SER A 76 -1.52 20.66 4.19
C SER A 76 -0.71 19.70 3.32
N LYS A 77 0.46 20.17 2.90
CA LYS A 77 1.45 19.35 2.21
C LYS A 77 2.35 18.80 3.29
N LEU A 78 2.54 17.51 3.25
CA LEU A 78 3.39 16.77 4.17
C LEU A 78 4.69 16.42 3.47
N ASN A 79 5.77 16.32 4.24
CA ASN A 79 7.10 16.07 3.70
C ASN A 79 7.29 14.56 3.49
N CYS A 80 7.82 14.17 2.33
CA CYS A 80 8.05 12.78 1.98
C CYS A 80 9.00 12.04 2.94
N ASP A 81 10.04 12.72 3.42
CA ASP A 81 11.03 12.13 4.32
C ASP A 81 10.50 11.88 5.73
N ASP A 82 9.60 12.73 6.21
CA ASP A 82 9.12 12.66 7.59
C ASP A 82 7.81 11.87 7.72
N ASP A 83 6.87 12.06 6.78
CA ASP A 83 5.48 11.61 6.94
C ASP A 83 5.13 10.32 6.18
N PHE A 84 5.93 9.92 5.21
CA PHE A 84 5.56 8.89 4.22
C PHE A 84 6.52 7.69 4.14
N ARG A 85 7.33 7.48 5.17
CA ARG A 85 8.21 6.31 5.27
C ARG A 85 7.42 5.05 5.65
N ILE A 86 7.65 3.95 4.92
CA ILE A 86 7.08 2.64 5.22
C ILE A 86 8.04 1.87 6.13
N ASP A 87 7.56 1.43 7.29
CA ASP A 87 8.32 0.57 8.22
C ASP A 87 8.20 -0.91 7.81
N PHE A 88 9.27 -1.46 7.24
CA PHE A 88 9.36 -2.86 6.82
C PHE A 88 9.85 -3.82 7.92
N ASN A 89 10.06 -3.36 9.15
CA ASN A 89 10.54 -4.22 10.24
C ASN A 89 9.64 -5.44 10.50
N LYS A 90 8.36 -5.37 10.13
CA LYS A 90 7.40 -6.49 10.26
C LYS A 90 7.55 -7.60 9.21
N TRP A 91 8.45 -7.42 8.24
CA TRP A 91 8.80 -8.41 7.22
C TRP A 91 10.19 -9.00 7.42
N VAL A 92 10.90 -8.61 8.47
CA VAL A 92 12.20 -9.22 8.80
C VAL A 92 11.97 -10.67 9.21
N GLU A 93 12.54 -11.59 8.45
CA GLU A 93 12.56 -13.02 8.75
C GLU A 93 13.70 -13.33 9.72
N SER A 94 13.48 -14.27 10.64
CA SER A 94 14.55 -14.76 11.51
C SER A 94 15.52 -15.59 10.68
N THR A 95 16.70 -15.06 10.40
CA THR A 95 17.78 -15.79 9.75
C THR A 95 18.35 -16.84 10.71
N ASN A 96 17.78 -18.05 10.69
CA ASN A 96 18.57 -19.20 11.10
C ASN A 96 19.63 -19.41 10.02
N ASN A 97 20.90 -19.53 10.42
CA ASN A 97 22.09 -19.56 9.56
C ASN A 97 22.11 -20.74 8.54
N SER A 98 21.07 -21.58 8.53
CA SER A 98 20.81 -22.65 7.55
C SER A 98 20.10 -22.18 6.28
N ASP A 99 19.45 -21.01 6.29
CA ASP A 99 18.50 -20.60 5.24
C ASP A 99 19.11 -19.61 4.22
N VAL A 100 20.41 -19.29 4.37
CA VAL A 100 21.14 -18.35 3.49
C VAL A 100 21.48 -18.95 2.12
N ASN A 101 21.19 -20.23 1.87
CA ASN A 101 21.36 -20.80 0.54
C ASN A 101 20.10 -20.53 -0.30
N CYS A 102 20.00 -19.32 -0.83
CA CYS A 102 18.91 -18.92 -1.71
C CYS A 102 19.28 -19.29 -3.16
N PRO A 103 18.75 -20.39 -3.74
CA PRO A 103 19.19 -20.89 -5.05
C PRO A 103 18.78 -19.99 -6.22
N PHE A 104 17.85 -19.04 -6.00
CA PHE A 104 17.29 -18.21 -7.06
C PHE A 104 18.14 -16.99 -7.44
N PHE A 105 19.11 -16.59 -6.60
CA PHE A 105 20.00 -15.44 -6.87
C PHE A 105 21.42 -15.82 -7.26
N GLN A 106 21.75 -17.11 -7.38
CA GLN A 106 23.13 -17.55 -7.70
C GLN A 106 23.54 -17.37 -9.17
N ASN A 107 22.63 -16.97 -10.08
CA ASN A 107 22.96 -16.79 -11.50
C ASN A 107 22.27 -15.57 -12.14
N LYS A 108 22.67 -14.37 -11.73
CA LYS A 108 22.61 -13.21 -12.63
C LYS A 108 23.94 -12.46 -12.59
N GLN A 109 24.85 -12.88 -13.46
CA GLN A 109 25.83 -11.96 -14.04
C GLN A 109 25.06 -11.02 -14.98
N LEU A 110 25.14 -9.72 -14.71
CA LEU A 110 25.13 -8.68 -15.72
C LEU A 110 26.41 -7.86 -15.47
#